data_AF-A0A2P7YF93-F1
#
_entry.id   AF-A0A2P7YF93-F1
#
_cell.length_a   1.000
_cell.length_b   1.000
_cell.length_c   1.000
_cell.angle_alpha   90.00
_cell.angle_beta   90.00
_cell.angle_gamma   90.00
#
_symmetry.space_group_name_H-M   'P 1'
#
loop_
_entity.id
_entity.type
_entity.pdbx_description
1 polymer ?
#
loop_
_entity_poly.entity_id
_entity_poly.type
_entity_poly.pdbx_seq_one_letter_code
_entity_poly.pdbx_strand_id
1 'polypeptide(L)'
;MLRLNTVAPLTRCGLPYTARCSLRLLLTAPEPEQNSKSTTPPARKLSPEEAKAEAAKVHVQTLKDMGSLFSSGSDDGTQPIDTAPIFKNPQIFGTLSLLHQGQVLQELQEKYDKKWHKLTEADKKLGYYIAYGDWGVREKFSNWKSMEPPLDLPFTLPSKIRTTQPKNNDKINKLEPVILAETPVRKEQFDIKKMDPVTKTFIYITILVVMLAIARDKKIGEEGKPKEVVIEDSFQKKEPEPVPEPPKPSKKWYYLWLK
;
A
#
# COMPACT_ATOMS: atom_id res chain seq x y z
N MET A 1 43.69 -28.22 6.61
CA MET A 1 43.01 -29.53 6.43
C MET A 1 41.94 -29.67 7.49
N LEU A 2 40.67 -29.41 7.18
CA LEU A 2 39.52 -29.88 7.98
C LEU A 2 38.35 -30.12 7.03
N ARG A 3 37.64 -31.21 7.31
CA ARG A 3 36.80 -31.98 6.38
C ARG A 3 35.38 -31.43 6.23
N LEU A 4 34.84 -31.77 5.06
CA LEU A 4 33.47 -31.70 4.58
C LEU A 4 32.41 -32.40 5.44
N ASN A 5 31.17 -31.94 5.21
CA ASN A 5 29.88 -32.62 5.22
C ASN A 5 29.18 -32.90 6.56
N THR A 6 27.99 -32.31 6.72
CA THR A 6 26.74 -33.11 6.83
C THR A 6 25.49 -32.27 6.54
N VAL A 7 24.66 -32.81 5.64
CA VAL A 7 23.30 -32.37 5.29
C VAL A 7 22.32 -33.32 5.97
N ALA A 8 21.17 -32.83 6.44
CA ALA A 8 20.03 -33.65 6.82
C ALA A 8 18.68 -32.91 6.57
N PRO A 9 17.56 -33.64 6.36
CA PRO A 9 16.58 -33.34 5.31
C PRO A 9 15.20 -32.84 5.79
N LEU A 10 14.46 -32.22 4.86
CA LEU A 10 13.04 -31.90 4.96
C LEU A 10 12.16 -33.14 4.73
N THR A 11 11.28 -33.41 5.69
CA THR A 11 10.28 -34.48 5.66
C THR A 11 9.06 -34.10 4.82
N ARG A 12 8.71 -34.99 3.89
CA ARG A 12 7.44 -35.05 3.15
C ARG A 12 6.31 -35.55 4.05
N CYS A 13 5.11 -35.01 3.86
CA CYS A 13 3.86 -35.74 4.08
C CYS A 13 2.95 -35.49 2.86
N GLY A 14 2.61 -36.56 2.14
CA GLY A 14 1.54 -36.61 1.12
C GLY A 14 0.23 -37.07 1.77
N LEU A 15 -0.94 -36.69 1.25
CA LEU A 15 -1.83 -37.43 0.32
C LEU A 15 -3.26 -36.82 0.51
N PRO A 16 -4.32 -37.21 -0.22
CA PRO A 16 -4.49 -37.45 -1.66
C PRO A 16 -5.76 -36.77 -2.26
N TYR A 17 -5.91 -36.96 -3.58
CA TYR A 17 -7.06 -36.68 -4.45
C TYR A 17 -8.45 -37.13 -3.96
N THR A 18 -9.50 -36.38 -4.33
CA THR A 18 -10.87 -36.72 -4.80
C THR A 18 -11.71 -35.43 -4.73
N ALA A 19 -12.75 -35.11 -5.51
CA ALA A 19 -13.42 -35.71 -6.65
C ALA A 19 -14.14 -34.57 -7.43
N ARG A 20 -14.54 -34.92 -8.66
CA ARG A 20 -15.35 -34.16 -9.62
C ARG A 20 -16.64 -33.58 -9.02
N CYS A 21 -17.02 -32.38 -9.47
CA CYS A 21 -18.41 -32.12 -9.79
C CYS A 21 -18.49 -31.27 -11.06
N SER A 22 -18.92 -31.93 -12.13
CA SER A 22 -19.29 -31.35 -13.41
C SER A 22 -20.75 -30.95 -13.32
N LEU A 23 -21.08 -29.70 -13.61
CA LEU A 23 -22.44 -29.32 -13.94
C LEU A 23 -22.41 -28.47 -15.21
N ARG A 24 -22.64 -29.19 -16.31
CA ARG A 24 -22.95 -28.68 -17.64
C ARG A 24 -24.42 -28.27 -17.61
N LEU A 25 -24.74 -27.02 -17.94
CA LEU A 25 -26.05 -26.68 -18.47
C LEU A 25 -25.88 -25.66 -19.59
N LEU A 26 -26.37 -26.11 -20.75
CA LEU A 26 -26.47 -25.44 -22.04
C LEU A 26 -27.57 -24.37 -22.04
N LEU A 27 -27.62 -23.66 -23.18
CA LEU A 27 -28.71 -22.86 -23.75
C LEU A 27 -28.81 -21.41 -23.25
N THR A 28 -29.13 -20.40 -24.06
CA THR A 28 -29.19 -20.12 -25.51
C THR A 28 -29.47 -18.61 -25.56
N ALA A 29 -29.00 -17.91 -26.59
CA ALA A 29 -29.33 -16.51 -26.83
C ALA A 29 -30.85 -16.28 -26.94
N PRO A 30 -31.31 -15.05 -26.63
CA PRO A 30 -31.90 -14.29 -27.73
C PRO A 30 -31.49 -12.80 -27.74
N GLU A 31 -31.29 -12.26 -28.94
CA GLU A 31 -31.55 -10.84 -29.22
C GLU A 31 -33.04 -10.54 -28.96
N PRO A 32 -33.41 -9.30 -28.59
CA PRO A 32 -33.86 -8.37 -29.62
C PRO A 32 -33.54 -6.88 -29.39
N GLU A 33 -33.28 -6.23 -30.53
CA GLU A 33 -33.83 -4.96 -31.02
C GLU A 33 -33.85 -3.68 -30.16
N GLN A 34 -33.30 -2.64 -30.81
CA GLN A 34 -33.50 -1.23 -30.54
C GLN A 34 -34.99 -0.85 -30.54
N ASN A 35 -35.46 -0.14 -29.51
CA ASN A 35 -36.47 0.90 -29.72
C ASN A 35 -36.41 1.99 -28.64
N SER A 36 -35.91 3.15 -29.05
CA SER A 36 -36.00 4.41 -28.33
C SER A 36 -37.45 4.89 -28.25
N LYS A 37 -38.01 5.04 -27.04
CA LYS A 37 -39.16 5.91 -26.79
C LYS A 37 -39.10 6.49 -25.39
N SER A 38 -38.60 7.72 -25.31
CA SER A 38 -38.79 8.62 -24.17
C SER A 38 -40.29 8.84 -23.96
N THR A 39 -40.85 8.29 -22.87
CA THR A 39 -42.19 8.64 -22.41
C THR A 39 -42.09 8.97 -20.93
N THR A 40 -42.11 10.26 -20.62
CA THR A 40 -42.27 10.77 -19.26
C THR A 40 -43.66 10.35 -18.74
N PRO A 41 -43.78 9.56 -17.66
CA PRO A 41 -45.09 9.29 -17.09
C PRO A 41 -45.57 10.50 -16.28
N PRO A 42 -46.88 10.78 -16.26
CA PRO A 42 -47.45 11.90 -15.52
C PRO A 42 -47.28 11.67 -14.02
N ALA A 43 -47.07 12.77 -13.29
CA ALA A 43 -46.91 12.80 -11.83
C ALA A 43 -48.12 12.16 -11.12
N ARG A 44 -48.04 10.84 -10.89
CA ARG A 44 -48.94 10.10 -10.01
C ARG A 44 -48.32 10.11 -8.61
N LYS A 45 -49.06 10.60 -7.62
CA LYS A 45 -48.66 10.57 -6.22
C LYS A 45 -48.64 9.11 -5.77
N LEU A 46 -47.45 8.49 -5.81
CA LEU A 46 -47.21 7.12 -5.35
C LEU A 46 -47.28 7.06 -3.82
N SER A 47 -47.76 5.94 -3.30
CA SER A 47 -47.78 5.67 -1.86
C SER A 47 -46.35 5.57 -1.30
N PRO A 48 -46.12 5.90 -0.01
CA PRO A 48 -44.76 5.96 0.56
C PRO A 48 -44.01 4.62 0.56
N GLU A 49 -44.71 3.50 0.40
CA GLU A 49 -44.09 2.17 0.29
C GLU A 49 -43.62 1.86 -1.13
N GLU A 50 -44.39 2.26 -2.15
CA GLU A 50 -44.00 2.09 -3.56
C GLU A 50 -42.84 3.02 -3.93
N ALA A 51 -42.80 4.24 -3.40
CA ALA A 51 -41.69 5.16 -3.58
C ALA A 51 -40.36 4.62 -3.00
N LYS A 52 -40.41 3.89 -1.88
CA LYS A 52 -39.22 3.23 -1.30
C LYS A 52 -38.77 2.05 -2.14
N ALA A 53 -39.69 1.26 -2.68
CA ALA A 53 -39.36 0.14 -3.56
C ALA A 53 -38.77 0.61 -4.90
N GLU A 54 -39.28 1.70 -5.47
CA GLU A 54 -38.72 2.32 -6.68
C GLU A 54 -37.36 2.97 -6.41
N ALA A 55 -37.20 3.69 -5.29
CA ALA A 55 -35.91 4.22 -4.89
C ALA A 55 -34.87 3.11 -4.68
N ALA A 56 -35.25 1.99 -4.05
CA ALA A 56 -34.37 0.84 -3.87
C ALA A 56 -33.93 0.24 -5.21
N LYS A 57 -34.85 0.12 -6.19
CA LYS A 57 -34.52 -0.37 -7.53
C LYS A 57 -33.58 0.58 -8.27
N VAL A 58 -33.83 1.88 -8.20
CA VAL A 58 -32.95 2.91 -8.79
C VAL A 58 -31.57 2.87 -8.15
N HIS A 59 -31.47 2.73 -6.82
CA HIS A 59 -30.20 2.61 -6.13
C HIS A 59 -29.42 1.35 -6.53
N VAL A 60 -30.08 0.19 -6.65
CA VAL A 60 -29.42 -1.04 -7.12
C VAL A 60 -28.94 -0.91 -8.57
N GLN A 61 -29.71 -0.23 -9.43
CA GLN A 61 -29.30 0.06 -10.81
C GLN A 61 -28.04 0.95 -10.83
N THR A 62 -28.03 2.04 -10.05
CA THR A 62 -26.87 2.95 -9.96
C THR A 62 -25.62 2.27 -9.41
N LEU A 63 -25.76 1.34 -8.44
CA LEU A 63 -24.62 0.58 -7.91
C LEU A 63 -24.06 -0.40 -8.95
N LYS A 64 -24.92 -1.01 -9.76
CA LYS A 64 -24.49 -1.86 -10.89
C LYS A 64 -23.78 -1.06 -11.97
N ASP A 65 -24.32 0.11 -12.34
CA ASP A 65 -23.72 0.98 -13.35
C ASP A 65 -22.38 1.57 -12.88
N MET A 66 -22.27 1.93 -11.59
CA MET A 66 -20.98 2.33 -11.01
C MET A 66 -19.97 1.18 -11.00
N GLY A 67 -20.39 -0.04 -10.63
CA GLY A 67 -19.52 -1.23 -10.69
C GLY A 67 -19.04 -1.54 -12.11
N SER A 68 -19.89 -1.35 -13.11
CA SER A 68 -19.52 -1.51 -14.53
C SER A 68 -18.52 -0.46 -15.01
N LEU A 69 -18.63 0.80 -14.54
CA LEU A 69 -17.70 1.87 -14.89
C LEU A 69 -16.30 1.68 -14.26
N PHE A 70 -16.19 0.99 -13.12
CA PHE A 70 -14.90 0.59 -12.56
C PHE A 70 -14.31 -0.67 -13.24
N SER A 71 -15.12 -1.47 -13.94
CA SER A 71 -14.69 -2.69 -14.61
C SER A 71 -14.42 -2.52 -16.12
N SER A 72 -14.71 -1.36 -16.71
CA SER A 72 -14.48 -1.08 -18.14
C SER A 72 -13.12 -0.46 -18.46
N GLY A 73 -12.14 -0.59 -17.56
CA GLY A 73 -10.73 -0.35 -17.90
C GLY A 73 -10.24 -1.52 -18.75
N SER A 74 -9.73 -1.22 -19.95
CA SER A 74 -9.19 -2.18 -20.93
C SER A 74 -8.55 -3.43 -20.29
N ASP A 75 -9.11 -4.60 -20.61
CA ASP A 75 -8.73 -5.95 -20.15
C ASP A 75 -7.29 -6.39 -20.53
N ASP A 76 -6.48 -5.48 -21.06
CA ASP A 76 -5.06 -5.68 -21.37
C ASP A 76 -4.17 -5.70 -20.12
N GLY A 77 -4.69 -5.26 -18.96
CA GLY A 77 -3.95 -5.21 -17.69
C GLY A 77 -4.00 -6.48 -16.84
N THR A 78 -4.93 -7.40 -17.14
CA THR A 78 -5.31 -8.53 -16.28
C THR A 78 -5.08 -9.91 -16.91
N GLN A 79 -4.80 -9.96 -18.21
CA GLN A 79 -4.53 -11.20 -18.91
C GLN A 79 -3.05 -11.61 -18.73
N PRO A 80 -2.74 -12.92 -18.59
CA PRO A 80 -1.36 -13.38 -18.54
C PRO A 80 -0.67 -13.10 -19.88
N ILE A 81 0.44 -12.35 -19.84
CA ILE A 81 1.21 -12.01 -21.04
C ILE A 81 2.10 -13.18 -21.47
N ASP A 82 2.31 -13.31 -22.78
CA ASP A 82 3.39 -14.13 -23.33
C ASP A 82 4.74 -13.52 -22.93
N THR A 83 5.47 -14.21 -22.05
CA THR A 83 6.73 -13.73 -21.49
C THR A 83 7.91 -13.93 -22.45
N ALA A 84 7.78 -14.82 -23.44
CA ALA A 84 8.84 -15.15 -24.40
C ALA A 84 9.48 -13.95 -25.13
N PRO A 85 8.72 -12.94 -25.65
CA PRO A 85 9.31 -11.76 -26.27
C PRO A 85 10.13 -10.90 -25.30
N ILE A 86 9.78 -10.90 -24.02
CA ILE A 86 10.45 -10.10 -22.98
C ILE A 86 11.82 -10.71 -22.64
N PHE A 87 11.91 -12.04 -22.61
CA PHE A 87 13.20 -12.74 -22.44
C PHE A 87 14.17 -12.47 -23.61
N LYS A 88 13.68 -12.20 -24.82
CA LYS A 88 14.52 -11.87 -25.98
C LYS A 88 14.99 -10.42 -25.94
N ASN A 89 14.12 -9.49 -25.54
CA ASN A 89 14.38 -8.06 -25.52
C ASN A 89 14.16 -7.48 -24.11
N PRO A 90 15.21 -7.39 -23.28
CA PRO A 90 15.09 -6.92 -21.89
C PRO A 90 14.52 -5.51 -21.75
N GLN A 91 14.74 -4.62 -22.73
CA GLN A 91 14.27 -3.23 -22.70
C GLN A 91 12.75 -3.09 -22.63
N ILE A 92 12.01 -4.08 -23.11
CA ILE A 92 10.54 -4.06 -23.07
C ILE A 92 10.05 -4.09 -21.62
N PHE A 93 10.82 -4.69 -20.71
CA PHE A 93 10.45 -4.85 -19.30
C PHE A 93 10.08 -3.53 -18.61
N GLY A 94 10.81 -2.45 -18.89
CA GLY A 94 10.57 -1.13 -18.28
C GLY A 94 9.25 -0.50 -18.70
N THR A 95 8.72 -0.85 -19.88
CA THR A 95 7.46 -0.30 -20.41
C THR A 95 6.21 -1.07 -19.99
N LEU A 96 6.38 -2.25 -19.38
CA LEU A 96 5.28 -3.11 -18.96
C LEU A 96 4.56 -2.55 -17.73
N SER A 97 3.28 -2.90 -17.59
CA SER A 97 2.56 -2.62 -16.35
C SER A 97 3.12 -3.45 -15.19
N LEU A 98 2.96 -2.94 -13.96
CA LEU A 98 3.49 -3.54 -12.74
C LEU A 98 3.06 -5.01 -12.54
N LEU A 99 1.83 -5.34 -12.95
CA LEU A 99 1.29 -6.69 -12.82
C LEU A 99 2.06 -7.69 -13.71
N HIS A 100 2.32 -7.31 -14.96
CA HIS A 100 3.09 -8.12 -15.90
C HIS A 100 4.58 -8.19 -15.54
N GLN A 101 5.15 -7.12 -14.98
CA GLN A 101 6.49 -7.16 -14.41
C GLN A 101 6.59 -8.22 -13.30
N GLY A 102 5.56 -8.32 -12.45
CA GLY A 102 5.46 -9.35 -11.41
C GLY A 102 5.46 -10.78 -11.96
N GLN A 103 4.72 -11.03 -13.05
CA GLN A 103 4.68 -12.35 -13.70
C GLN A 103 6.06 -12.75 -14.25
N VAL A 104 6.73 -11.84 -14.97
CA VAL A 104 8.07 -12.08 -15.52
C VAL A 104 9.09 -12.33 -14.40
N LEU A 105 9.01 -11.56 -13.30
CA LEU A 105 9.86 -11.74 -12.15
C LEU A 105 9.66 -13.10 -11.48
N GLN A 106 8.42 -13.57 -11.36
CA GLN A 106 8.12 -14.87 -10.78
C GLN A 106 8.69 -16.01 -11.64
N GLU A 107 8.50 -15.97 -12.96
CA GLU A 107 9.08 -16.97 -13.87
C GLU A 107 10.61 -16.96 -13.84
N LEU A 108 11.19 -15.77 -13.81
CA LEU A 108 12.63 -15.57 -13.72
C LEU A 108 13.18 -16.07 -12.37
N GLN A 109 12.48 -15.83 -11.27
CA GLN A 109 12.82 -16.36 -9.94
C GLN A 109 12.79 -17.89 -9.92
N GLU A 110 11.74 -18.52 -10.47
CA GLU A 110 11.65 -19.98 -10.58
C GLU A 110 12.79 -20.59 -11.42
N LYS A 111 13.32 -19.83 -12.40
CA LYS A 111 14.53 -20.20 -13.14
C LYS A 111 15.79 -20.00 -12.29
N TYR A 112 15.89 -18.91 -11.52
CA TYR A 112 17.03 -18.62 -10.65
C TYR A 112 17.16 -19.56 -9.45
N ASP A 113 16.03 -20.10 -8.96
CA ASP A 113 16.01 -21.13 -7.91
C ASP A 113 16.61 -22.46 -8.40
N LYS A 114 16.70 -22.65 -9.72
CA LYS A 114 17.42 -23.78 -10.34
C LYS A 114 18.92 -23.47 -10.41
N LYS A 115 19.70 -24.50 -10.72
CA LYS A 115 21.17 -24.35 -10.83
C LYS A 115 21.52 -23.37 -11.96
N TRP A 116 22.37 -22.39 -11.66
CA TRP A 116 22.79 -21.30 -12.56
C TRP A 116 23.37 -21.73 -13.92
N HIS A 117 23.90 -22.95 -14.04
CA HIS A 117 24.39 -23.47 -15.32
C HIS A 117 23.28 -23.85 -16.30
N LYS A 118 22.04 -24.02 -15.82
CA LYS A 118 20.87 -24.31 -16.66
C LYS A 118 20.16 -23.06 -17.19
N LEU A 119 20.54 -21.88 -16.70
CA LEU A 119 19.98 -20.62 -17.18
C LEU A 119 20.50 -20.33 -18.58
N THR A 120 19.59 -19.93 -19.46
CA THR A 120 20.00 -19.44 -20.78
C THR A 120 20.67 -18.08 -20.66
N GLU A 121 21.45 -17.70 -21.68
CA GLU A 121 22.04 -16.36 -21.72
C GLU A 121 20.98 -15.26 -21.74
N ALA A 122 19.82 -15.53 -22.37
CA ALA A 122 18.69 -14.61 -22.40
C ALA A 122 18.14 -14.34 -21.00
N ASP A 123 17.93 -15.40 -20.19
CA ASP A 123 17.47 -15.26 -18.80
C ASP A 123 18.46 -14.44 -17.96
N LYS A 124 19.77 -14.67 -18.14
CA LYS A 124 20.83 -13.91 -17.43
C LYS A 124 20.85 -12.44 -17.85
N LYS A 125 20.72 -12.16 -19.15
CA LYS A 125 20.65 -10.79 -19.68
C LYS A 125 19.43 -10.06 -19.15
N LEU A 126 18.27 -10.72 -19.10
CA LEU A 126 17.05 -10.15 -18.53
C LEU A 126 17.23 -9.88 -17.02
N GLY A 127 17.72 -10.83 -16.25
CA GLY A 127 17.94 -10.62 -14.81
C GLY A 127 18.97 -9.52 -14.52
N TYR A 128 20.03 -9.43 -15.31
CA TYR A 128 20.99 -8.33 -15.24
C TYR A 128 20.34 -6.98 -15.57
N TYR A 129 19.52 -6.92 -16.62
CA TYR A 129 18.78 -5.73 -17.00
C TYR A 129 17.77 -5.29 -15.92
N ILE A 130 17.07 -6.23 -15.31
CA ILE A 130 16.15 -5.93 -14.21
C ILE A 130 16.93 -5.34 -13.03
N ALA A 131 18.07 -5.90 -12.66
CA ALA A 131 18.84 -5.42 -11.51
C ALA A 131 19.60 -4.09 -11.76
N TYR A 132 20.17 -3.93 -12.95
CA TYR A 132 21.15 -2.88 -13.26
C TYR A 132 20.86 -2.10 -14.54
N GLY A 133 19.77 -2.38 -15.24
CA GLY A 133 19.40 -1.72 -16.49
C GLY A 133 18.95 -0.27 -16.30
N ASP A 134 18.69 0.36 -17.44
CA ASP A 134 18.31 1.76 -17.61
C ASP A 134 16.81 1.98 -17.46
N TRP A 135 16.20 1.51 -16.36
CA TRP A 135 14.75 1.64 -16.13
C TRP A 135 14.42 2.14 -14.72
N GLY A 136 13.23 2.72 -14.54
CA GLY A 136 12.76 3.26 -13.27
C GLY A 136 13.64 4.41 -12.76
N VAL A 137 14.26 4.24 -11.60
CA VAL A 137 15.12 5.28 -10.99
C VAL A 137 16.41 5.54 -11.79
N ARG A 138 16.72 4.67 -12.76
CA ARG A 138 17.96 4.67 -13.54
C ARG A 138 17.84 5.27 -14.94
N GLU A 139 16.64 5.65 -15.37
CA GLU A 139 16.38 6.16 -16.75
C GLU A 139 17.10 7.47 -17.06
N LYS A 140 17.22 8.35 -16.06
CA LYS A 140 17.80 9.69 -16.22
C LYS A 140 19.33 9.71 -16.31
N PHE A 141 20.00 8.57 -16.16
CA PHE A 141 21.46 8.52 -16.31
C PHE A 141 21.83 8.52 -17.80
N SER A 142 22.71 9.43 -18.22
CA SER A 142 23.12 9.56 -19.63
C SER A 142 24.21 8.54 -20.04
N ASN A 143 24.84 7.88 -19.08
CA ASN A 143 26.10 7.16 -19.29
C ASN A 143 25.95 5.65 -19.59
N TRP A 144 24.78 5.18 -20.04
CA TRP A 144 24.54 3.74 -20.24
C TRP A 144 25.27 3.11 -21.43
N LYS A 145 25.54 3.90 -22.46
CA LYS A 145 26.18 3.42 -23.71
C LYS A 145 27.67 3.73 -23.78
N SER A 146 28.21 4.39 -22.77
CA SER A 146 29.59 4.83 -22.75
C SER A 146 30.41 3.97 -21.80
N MET A 147 31.72 3.89 -22.05
CA MET A 147 32.68 3.14 -21.24
C MET A 147 33.10 3.89 -19.97
N GLU A 148 32.57 5.10 -19.76
CA GLU A 148 32.78 5.87 -18.54
C GLU A 148 32.00 5.27 -17.36
N PRO A 149 32.48 5.48 -16.12
CA PRO A 149 31.79 4.95 -14.94
C PRO A 149 30.38 5.54 -14.81
N PRO A 150 29.42 4.73 -14.33
CA PRO A 150 28.03 5.16 -14.23
C PRO A 150 27.89 6.33 -13.25
N LEU A 151 27.12 7.34 -13.65
CA LEU A 151 26.76 8.53 -12.86
C LEU A 151 25.89 8.18 -11.63
N ASP A 152 25.60 6.90 -11.43
CA ASP A 152 24.86 6.34 -10.30
C ASP A 152 25.61 6.48 -8.96
N LEU A 153 26.94 6.61 -9.04
CA LEU A 153 27.78 6.82 -7.87
C LEU A 153 28.11 8.31 -7.70
N PRO A 154 28.06 8.87 -6.49
CA PRO A 154 28.39 10.27 -6.18
C PRO A 154 29.89 10.57 -6.25
N PHE A 155 30.63 9.92 -7.15
CA PHE A 155 32.04 10.22 -7.38
C PHE A 155 32.15 11.25 -8.50
N THR A 156 32.65 12.43 -8.17
CA THR A 156 33.00 13.43 -9.17
C THR A 156 34.25 12.98 -9.92
N LEU A 157 34.15 12.83 -11.24
CA LEU A 157 35.33 12.61 -12.09
C LEU A 157 36.01 13.95 -12.43
N PRO A 158 37.36 14.01 -12.41
CA PRO A 158 38.28 12.95 -11.99
C PRO A 158 38.20 12.72 -10.48
N SER A 159 38.15 11.45 -10.06
CA SER A 159 38.34 11.12 -8.66
C SER A 159 39.69 11.72 -8.26
N LYS A 160 39.71 12.57 -7.23
CA LYS A 160 40.96 13.17 -6.73
C LYS A 160 41.79 12.08 -6.06
N ILE A 161 42.28 11.11 -6.82
CA ILE A 161 43.28 10.15 -6.37
C ILE A 161 44.54 10.99 -6.21
N ARG A 162 44.82 11.35 -4.95
CA ARG A 162 45.93 12.23 -4.61
C ARG A 162 47.29 11.64 -5.02
N THR A 163 47.37 10.31 -5.18
CA THR A 163 48.59 9.59 -5.53
C THR A 163 48.29 8.33 -6.35
N THR A 164 48.72 8.27 -7.61
CA THR A 164 48.54 7.10 -8.51
C THR A 164 49.50 5.95 -8.19
N GLN A 165 50.51 6.19 -7.35
CA GLN A 165 51.48 5.21 -6.88
C GLN A 165 51.60 5.30 -5.35
N PRO A 166 50.90 4.43 -4.59
CA PRO A 166 50.96 4.47 -3.14
C PRO A 166 52.34 4.07 -2.63
N LYS A 167 52.93 4.87 -1.74
CA LYS A 167 54.17 4.53 -1.03
C LYS A 167 53.84 3.90 0.32
N ASN A 168 54.75 3.09 0.85
CA ASN A 168 54.58 2.43 2.16
C ASN A 168 54.44 3.41 3.34
N ASN A 169 54.78 4.70 3.14
CA ASN A 169 54.65 5.76 4.13
C ASN A 169 53.38 6.64 3.92
N ASP A 170 52.52 6.30 2.97
CA ASP A 170 51.30 7.06 2.73
C ASP A 170 50.27 6.78 3.84
N LYS A 171 49.92 7.82 4.59
CA LYS A 171 48.93 7.75 5.68
C LYS A 171 47.53 7.57 5.09
N ILE A 172 46.94 6.40 5.29
CA ILE A 172 45.57 6.08 4.85
C ILE A 172 44.59 6.74 5.81
N ASN A 173 43.86 7.75 5.33
CA ASN A 173 42.78 8.38 6.07
C ASN A 173 41.44 7.78 5.64
N LYS A 174 40.50 7.69 6.60
CA LYS A 174 39.12 7.34 6.30
C LYS A 174 38.51 8.43 5.42
N LEU A 175 37.94 8.03 4.28
CA LEU A 175 37.19 8.95 3.41
C LEU A 175 35.93 9.45 4.13
N GLU A 176 35.51 10.66 3.80
CA GLU A 176 34.24 11.19 4.27
C GLU A 176 33.08 10.29 3.82
N PRO A 177 32.06 10.07 4.68
CA PRO A 177 30.91 9.27 4.30
C PRO A 177 30.17 9.97 3.17
N VAL A 178 30.07 9.31 2.01
CA VAL A 178 29.40 9.88 0.83
C VAL A 178 27.92 9.49 0.83
N ILE A 179 27.06 10.49 0.75
CA ILE A 179 25.61 10.29 0.69
C ILE A 179 25.22 9.96 -0.75
N LEU A 180 24.85 8.69 -1.00
CA LEU A 180 24.49 8.18 -2.33
C LEU A 180 23.28 8.89 -2.96
N ALA A 181 22.45 9.55 -2.15
CA ALA A 181 21.24 10.26 -2.59
C ALA A 181 21.51 11.64 -3.22
N GLU A 182 22.72 12.20 -3.05
CA GLU A 182 23.03 13.58 -3.45
C GLU A 182 23.52 13.74 -4.89
N THR A 183 23.42 12.70 -5.72
CA THR A 183 23.72 12.84 -7.15
C THR A 183 22.68 13.76 -7.81
N PRO A 184 23.05 14.54 -8.85
CA PRO A 184 22.12 15.47 -9.49
C PRO A 184 20.86 14.78 -10.01
N VAL A 185 21.00 13.52 -10.44
CA VAL A 185 19.88 12.68 -10.90
C VAL A 185 18.99 12.23 -9.73
N ARG A 186 19.59 11.77 -8.62
CA ARG A 186 18.86 11.25 -7.47
C ARG A 186 18.26 12.34 -6.58
N LYS A 187 18.79 13.56 -6.63
CA LYS A 187 18.27 14.71 -5.86
C LYS A 187 16.78 14.96 -6.11
N GLU A 188 16.32 14.79 -7.36
CA GLU A 188 14.90 14.91 -7.69
C GLU A 188 14.05 13.76 -7.15
N GLN A 189 14.64 12.55 -7.06
CA GLN A 189 13.96 11.34 -6.58
C GLN A 189 13.81 11.31 -5.06
N PHE A 190 14.80 11.84 -4.34
CA PHE A 190 14.82 11.91 -2.87
C PHE A 190 14.40 13.29 -2.32
N ASP A 191 13.72 14.11 -3.11
CA ASP A 191 13.16 15.39 -2.65
C ASP A 191 11.90 15.15 -1.80
N ILE A 192 12.09 14.61 -0.59
CA ILE A 192 11.04 14.29 0.39
C ILE A 192 10.26 15.55 0.82
N LYS A 193 10.79 16.75 0.53
CA LYS A 193 10.14 18.02 0.86
C LYS A 193 8.94 18.32 -0.05
N LYS A 194 8.85 17.69 -1.22
CA LYS A 194 7.69 17.83 -2.11
C LYS A 194 6.60 16.83 -1.71
N MET A 195 5.56 17.33 -1.05
CA MET A 195 4.35 16.54 -0.78
C MET A 195 3.52 16.38 -2.05
N ASP A 196 3.01 15.16 -2.30
CA ASP A 196 2.10 14.88 -3.41
C ASP A 196 0.88 15.84 -3.35
N PRO A 197 0.51 16.51 -4.46
CA PRO A 197 -0.68 17.36 -4.50
C PRO A 197 -1.94 16.66 -3.98
N VAL A 198 -2.10 15.35 -4.23
CA VAL A 198 -3.27 14.59 -3.76
C VAL A 198 -3.27 14.50 -2.22
N THR A 199 -2.15 14.07 -1.63
CA THR A 199 -2.00 14.03 -0.17
C THR A 199 -2.22 15.40 0.46
N LYS A 200 -1.72 16.46 -0.19
CA LYS A 200 -1.93 17.85 0.24
C LYS A 200 -3.41 18.24 0.24
N THR A 201 -4.17 17.85 -0.78
CA THR A 201 -5.63 18.09 -0.81
C THR A 201 -6.36 17.36 0.31
N PHE A 202 -6.03 16.10 0.60
CA PHE A 202 -6.65 15.36 1.71
C PHE A 202 -6.36 15.99 3.07
N ILE A 203 -5.13 16.46 3.28
CA ILE A 203 -4.75 17.19 4.50
C ILE A 203 -5.58 18.47 4.64
N TYR A 204 -5.78 19.23 3.57
CA TYR A 204 -6.62 20.44 3.64
C TYR A 204 -8.10 20.13 3.86
N ILE A 205 -8.64 19.09 3.22
CA ILE A 205 -10.04 18.67 3.41
C ILE A 205 -10.26 18.23 4.86
N THR A 206 -9.35 17.45 5.44
CA THR A 206 -9.45 17.03 6.84
C THR A 206 -9.39 18.21 7.79
N ILE A 207 -8.47 19.16 7.60
CA ILE A 207 -8.43 20.41 8.38
C ILE A 207 -9.74 21.19 8.24
N LEU A 208 -10.31 21.27 7.04
CA LEU A 208 -11.57 21.97 6.77
C LEU A 208 -12.75 21.30 7.47
N VAL A 209 -12.86 19.97 7.42
CA VAL A 209 -13.91 19.21 8.12
C VAL A 209 -13.80 19.40 9.63
N VAL A 210 -12.58 19.37 10.19
CA VAL A 210 -12.34 19.63 11.61
C VAL A 210 -12.76 21.07 11.98
N MET A 211 -12.44 22.06 11.15
CA MET A 211 -12.89 23.44 11.39
C MET A 211 -14.41 23.57 11.33
N LEU A 212 -15.08 22.90 10.39
CA LEU A 212 -16.54 22.87 10.30
C LEU A 212 -17.17 22.16 11.51
N ALA A 213 -16.57 21.06 11.97
CA ALA A 213 -17.01 20.36 13.18
C ALA A 213 -16.92 21.28 14.40
N ILE A 214 -15.78 21.95 14.62
CA ILE A 214 -15.60 22.92 15.71
C ILE A 214 -16.56 24.11 15.58
N ALA A 215 -16.77 24.64 14.37
CA ALA A 215 -17.70 25.74 14.14
C ALA A 215 -19.17 25.35 14.39
N ARG A 216 -19.53 24.09 14.13
CA ARG A 216 -20.83 23.52 14.48
C ARG A 216 -20.94 23.31 15.99
N ASP A 217 -19.89 22.82 16.63
CA ASP A 217 -19.85 22.53 18.07
C ASP A 217 -19.97 23.81 18.90
N LYS A 218 -19.27 24.88 18.52
CA LYS A 218 -19.41 26.23 19.11
C LYS A 218 -20.81 26.83 18.96
N LYS A 219 -21.61 26.31 18.03
CA LYS A 219 -22.96 26.78 17.73
C LYS A 219 -24.03 25.96 18.47
N ILE A 220 -23.65 24.98 19.29
CA ILE A 220 -24.57 24.23 20.15
C ILE A 220 -24.97 25.15 21.32
N GLY A 221 -26.27 25.38 21.51
CA GLY A 221 -26.82 26.25 22.57
C GLY A 221 -27.46 27.57 22.12
N GLU A 222 -27.36 27.95 20.84
CA GLU A 222 -28.08 29.11 20.28
C GLU A 222 -29.55 28.78 19.99
N GLU A 223 -30.44 29.78 20.09
CA GLU A 223 -31.88 29.62 19.84
C GLU A 223 -32.15 29.02 18.45
N GLY A 224 -32.77 27.83 18.42
CA GLY A 224 -33.13 27.10 17.20
C GLY A 224 -32.25 25.88 16.84
N LYS A 225 -31.31 25.46 17.69
CA LYS A 225 -30.41 24.30 17.47
C LYS A 225 -30.61 23.17 18.49
N PRO A 226 -30.21 21.92 18.18
CA PRO A 226 -30.38 20.78 19.08
C PRO A 226 -29.68 21.03 20.41
N LYS A 227 -30.43 20.87 21.51
CA LYS A 227 -29.94 21.00 22.88
C LYS A 227 -29.00 19.85 23.20
N GLU A 228 -27.94 20.13 23.96
CA GLU A 228 -27.08 19.09 24.52
C GLU A 228 -27.92 18.10 25.33
N VAL A 229 -27.87 16.83 24.94
CA VAL A 229 -28.42 15.76 25.77
C VAL A 229 -27.34 15.44 26.79
N VAL A 230 -27.42 16.08 27.95
CA VAL A 230 -26.63 15.67 29.13
C VAL A 230 -27.17 14.30 29.53
N ILE A 231 -26.47 13.25 29.11
CA ILE A 231 -26.75 11.89 29.58
C ILE A 231 -26.16 11.83 30.99
N GLU A 232 -27.00 12.07 31.99
CA GLU A 232 -26.66 11.79 33.38
C GLU A 232 -26.54 10.26 33.54
N ASP A 233 -25.33 9.79 33.83
CA ASP A 233 -25.08 8.39 34.17
C ASP A 233 -25.86 8.02 35.43
N SER A 234 -26.89 7.19 35.26
CA SER A 234 -27.78 6.77 36.36
C SER A 234 -27.06 5.99 37.47
N PHE A 235 -25.83 5.52 37.20
CA PHE A 235 -25.00 4.74 38.11
C PHE A 235 -24.16 5.55 39.10
N GLN A 236 -24.12 6.89 38.98
CA GLN A 236 -23.49 7.76 39.99
C GLN A 236 -24.45 8.26 41.07
N LYS A 237 -25.76 7.98 40.97
CA LYS A 237 -26.63 7.92 42.14
C LYS A 237 -26.33 6.65 42.93
N LYS A 238 -25.14 6.59 43.55
CA LYS A 238 -24.96 5.74 44.72
C LYS A 238 -26.01 6.19 45.74
N GLU A 239 -26.90 5.29 46.12
CA GLU A 239 -27.55 5.35 47.43
C GLU A 239 -26.47 5.67 48.47
N PRO A 240 -26.72 6.57 49.44
CA PRO A 240 -25.74 6.84 50.48
C PRO A 240 -25.46 5.54 51.24
N GLU A 241 -24.31 4.91 50.95
CA GLU A 241 -23.74 3.88 51.80
C GLU A 241 -23.63 4.48 53.22
N PRO A 242 -24.10 3.79 54.28
CA PRO A 242 -24.01 4.30 55.63
C PRO A 242 -22.55 4.58 55.96
N VAL A 243 -22.24 5.84 56.26
CA VAL A 243 -20.94 6.30 56.71
C VAL A 243 -20.50 5.44 57.91
N PRO A 244 -19.38 4.69 57.85
CA PRO A 244 -18.87 4.01 59.03
C PRO A 244 -18.42 5.06 60.04
N GLU A 245 -19.02 5.03 61.24
CA GLU A 245 -18.67 5.90 62.36
C GLU A 245 -17.16 5.80 62.68
N PRO A 246 -16.46 6.92 62.94
CA PRO A 246 -15.06 6.86 63.33
C PRO A 246 -14.90 6.13 64.68
N PRO A 247 -13.87 5.29 64.86
CA PRO A 247 -13.68 4.54 66.09
C PRO A 247 -13.48 5.49 67.28
N LYS A 248 -14.31 5.32 68.31
CA LYS A 248 -14.24 6.10 69.56
C LYS A 248 -12.85 5.93 70.18
N PRO A 249 -12.17 7.02 70.60
CA PRO A 249 -10.85 6.92 71.21
C PRO A 249 -10.95 6.16 72.54
N SER A 250 -10.20 5.06 72.66
CA SER A 250 -10.05 4.31 73.90
C SER A 250 -9.36 5.18 74.96
N LYS A 251 -9.89 5.17 76.19
CA LYS A 251 -9.31 5.88 77.33
C LYS A 251 -7.94 5.29 77.65
N LYS A 252 -6.87 6.06 77.40
CA LYS A 252 -5.49 5.69 77.74
C LYS A 252 -5.28 5.86 79.25
N TRP A 253 -4.97 4.76 79.93
CA TRP A 253 -4.81 4.63 81.39
C TRP A 253 -3.53 5.28 81.99
N TYR A 254 -2.77 6.04 81.21
CA TYR A 254 -1.40 6.45 81.59
C TYR A 254 -1.30 7.72 82.48
N TYR A 255 -2.41 8.22 83.04
CA TYR A 255 -2.38 9.38 83.96
C TYR A 255 -2.19 9.03 85.44
N LEU A 256 -1.87 7.77 85.77
CA LEU A 256 -1.72 7.32 87.16
C LEU A 256 -0.29 7.39 87.73
N TRP A 257 0.70 7.90 86.99
CA TRP A 257 2.11 7.84 87.41
C TRP A 257 2.94 9.14 87.23
N LEU A 258 2.30 10.31 87.18
CA LEU A 258 3.00 11.57 87.50
C LEU A 258 2.31 12.23 88.69
N LYS A 259 2.83 11.94 89.88
CA LYS A 259 2.66 12.73 91.09
C LYS A 259 4.04 12.97 91.69
#